data_AF-A0A7S2FXD0-F1
#
_entry.id   AF-A0A7S2FXD0-F1
#
_cell.length_a   1.000
_cell.length_b   1.000
_cell.length_c   1.000
_cell.angle_alpha   90.00
_cell.angle_beta   90.00
_cell.angle_gamma   90.00
#
_symmetry.space_group_name_H-M   'P 1'
#
loop_
_entity.id
_entity.type
_entity.pdbx_description
1 polymer ?
#
loop_
_entity_poly.entity_id
_entity_poly.type
_entity_poly.pdbx_seq_one_letter_code
_entity_poly.pdbx_strand_id
1 'polypeptide(L)'
;DETAGICCALFHDRSDGPAFGKLVASQILYAFLEEYSGEVMGLGPNLKDFHGFHAKIAGAVRATIRPVLNKLQAGHRSRAIQKAMLVTEDAFVHTGTNVDQLALLANLQALLSFASELLAQRDDACTQVVLEGRSERTLLWRIERAVFIVVVTKAVRPVHYRMALDEASQMLGKICFVLYNNHLLGRAAT
;
A
#
# COMPACT_ATOMS: atom_id res chain seq x y z
N ASP A 1 21.28 7.55 6.72
CA ASP A 1 21.35 6.08 6.77
C ASP A 1 22.66 5.48 6.26
N GLU A 2 23.80 6.18 6.38
CA GLU A 2 25.15 5.57 6.23
C GLU A 2 25.78 5.21 7.59
N THR A 3 25.14 5.58 8.69
CA THR A 3 25.72 5.51 10.04
C THR A 3 25.73 4.12 10.67
N ALA A 4 25.03 3.13 10.09
CA ALA A 4 25.00 1.75 10.60
C ALA A 4 25.81 0.74 9.76
N GLY A 5 26.30 1.12 8.57
CA GLY A 5 27.03 0.21 7.67
C GLY A 5 26.20 -0.96 7.09
N ILE A 6 24.89 -1.02 7.36
CA ILE A 6 24.00 -2.11 6.91
C ILE A 6 23.27 -1.68 5.64
N CYS A 7 23.27 -2.57 4.64
CA CYS A 7 22.57 -2.39 3.37
C CYS A 7 21.52 -3.50 3.18
N CYS A 8 20.33 -3.12 2.72
CA CYS A 8 19.31 -4.07 2.27
C CYS A 8 19.36 -4.18 0.73
N ALA A 9 19.73 -5.36 0.23
CA ALA A 9 19.66 -5.69 -1.19
C ALA A 9 18.36 -6.46 -1.47
N LEU A 10 17.58 -6.02 -2.45
CA LEU A 10 16.35 -6.65 -2.87
C LEU A 10 16.44 -6.99 -4.36
N PHE A 11 16.19 -8.26 -4.70
CA PHE A 11 16.04 -8.71 -6.08
C PHE A 11 14.55 -8.72 -6.44
N HIS A 12 14.21 -8.08 -7.56
CA HIS A 12 12.83 -7.97 -8.05
C HIS A 12 12.82 -7.90 -9.59
N ASP A 13 11.65 -8.01 -10.21
CA ASP A 13 11.55 -7.92 -11.67
C ASP A 13 11.92 -6.51 -12.15
N ARG A 14 12.59 -6.42 -13.31
CA ARG A 14 12.91 -5.15 -13.96
C ARG A 14 11.65 -4.33 -14.25
N SER A 15 10.52 -4.97 -14.54
CA SER A 15 9.23 -4.31 -14.79
C SER A 15 8.69 -3.55 -13.58
N ASP A 16 9.11 -3.91 -12.36
CA ASP A 16 8.65 -3.24 -11.15
C ASP A 16 9.25 -1.84 -10.99
N GLY A 17 10.43 -1.62 -11.58
CA GLY A 17 11.14 -0.36 -11.59
C GLY A 17 11.86 -0.07 -10.25
N PRO A 18 12.87 0.81 -10.28
CA PRO A 18 13.76 1.04 -9.13
C PRO A 18 13.05 1.72 -7.95
N ALA A 19 11.99 2.49 -8.20
CA ALA A 19 11.24 3.16 -7.14
C ALA A 19 10.51 2.15 -6.22
N PHE A 20 9.98 1.07 -6.80
CA PHE A 20 9.35 0.00 -6.04
C PHE A 20 10.37 -0.75 -5.19
N GLY A 21 11.46 -1.21 -5.81
CA GLY A 21 12.50 -1.96 -5.11
C GLY A 21 13.10 -1.17 -3.96
N LYS A 22 13.40 0.12 -4.20
CA LYS A 22 13.90 1.03 -3.15
C LYS A 22 12.89 1.18 -2.02
N LEU A 23 11.60 1.37 -2.31
CA LEU A 23 10.58 1.53 -1.29
C LEU A 23 10.50 0.29 -0.38
N VAL A 24 10.45 -0.90 -0.96
CA VAL A 24 10.37 -2.17 -0.21
C VAL A 24 11.66 -2.40 0.59
N ALA A 25 12.82 -2.28 -0.04
CA ALA A 25 14.11 -2.47 0.63
C ALA A 25 14.31 -1.50 1.80
N SER A 26 13.92 -0.23 1.63
CA SER A 26 13.98 0.75 2.71
C SER A 26 13.07 0.37 3.88
N GLN A 27 11.84 -0.09 3.64
CA GLN A 27 10.95 -0.51 4.73
C GLN A 27 11.45 -1.77 5.45
N ILE A 28 12.01 -2.74 4.72
CA ILE A 28 12.65 -3.91 5.33
C ILE A 28 13.84 -3.49 6.18
N LEU A 29 14.70 -2.59 5.67
CA LEU A 29 15.83 -2.07 6.42
C LEU A 29 15.39 -1.31 7.68
N TYR A 30 14.35 -0.48 7.59
CA TYR A 30 13.80 0.22 8.75
C TYR A 30 13.28 -0.75 9.80
N ALA A 31 12.52 -1.77 9.42
CA ALA A 31 12.04 -2.79 10.35
C ALA A 31 13.20 -3.57 11.00
N PHE A 32 14.24 -3.87 10.23
CA PHE A 32 15.43 -4.53 10.75
C PHE A 32 16.17 -3.68 11.78
N LEU A 33 16.40 -2.40 11.46
CA LEU A 33 17.06 -1.48 12.38
C LEU A 33 16.21 -1.20 13.62
N GLU A 34 14.88 -1.12 13.48
CA GLU A 34 13.99 -0.95 14.64
C GLU A 34 14.15 -2.10 15.64
N GLU A 35 14.26 -3.34 15.17
CA GLU A 35 14.39 -4.53 16.01
C GLU A 35 15.80 -4.70 16.57
N TYR A 36 16.83 -4.47 15.76
CA TYR A 36 18.21 -4.83 16.10
C TYR A 36 19.14 -3.64 16.34
N SER A 37 18.69 -2.38 16.27
CA SER A 37 19.56 -1.19 16.39
C SER A 37 20.41 -1.15 17.67
N GLY A 38 19.89 -1.68 18.79
CA GLY A 38 20.64 -1.79 20.05
C GLY A 38 21.76 -2.84 20.00
N GLU A 39 21.63 -3.84 19.14
CA GLU A 39 22.56 -4.96 19.00
C GLU A 39 23.55 -4.72 17.84
N VAL A 40 23.15 -3.97 16.81
CA VAL A 40 23.94 -3.66 15.61
C VAL A 40 25.29 -3.00 15.91
N MET A 41 25.39 -2.26 17.02
CA MET A 41 26.64 -1.59 17.44
C MET A 41 27.63 -2.54 18.16
N GLY A 42 27.25 -3.79 18.45
CA GLY A 42 28.09 -4.79 19.15
C GLY A 42 28.10 -6.19 18.54
N LEU A 43 27.41 -6.41 17.42
CA LEU A 43 27.26 -7.73 16.81
C LEU A 43 28.55 -8.21 16.14
N GLY A 44 29.05 -9.37 16.60
CA GLY A 44 29.97 -10.19 15.84
C GLY A 44 29.29 -10.79 14.59
N PRO A 45 30.05 -11.49 13.71
CA PRO A 45 29.56 -11.97 12.41
C PRO A 45 28.53 -13.12 12.46
N ASN A 46 27.89 -13.37 13.61
CA ASN A 46 27.04 -14.55 13.80
C ASN A 46 25.61 -14.30 13.31
N LEU A 47 25.32 -14.80 12.10
CA LEU A 47 23.99 -14.69 11.47
C LEU A 47 22.85 -15.36 12.26
N LYS A 48 23.15 -16.20 13.26
CA LYS A 48 22.15 -16.83 14.13
C LYS A 48 21.43 -15.83 15.05
N ASP A 49 22.00 -14.66 15.27
CA ASP A 49 21.46 -13.65 16.18
C ASP A 49 20.23 -12.94 15.57
N PHE A 50 20.03 -13.03 14.25
CA PHE A 50 18.89 -12.47 13.52
C PHE A 50 17.75 -13.47 13.25
N HIS A 51 17.75 -14.61 13.97
CA HIS A 51 16.76 -15.65 13.74
C HIS A 51 15.36 -15.13 14.10
N GLY A 52 14.43 -15.21 13.14
CA GLY A 52 13.04 -14.76 13.32
C GLY A 52 12.66 -13.54 12.49
N PHE A 53 13.63 -12.74 12.01
CA PHE A 53 13.31 -11.54 11.21
C PHE A 53 12.51 -11.84 9.93
N HIS A 54 12.66 -13.03 9.35
CA HIS A 54 11.87 -13.47 8.20
C HIS A 54 10.35 -13.36 8.45
N ALA A 55 9.87 -13.59 9.67
CA ALA A 55 8.46 -13.46 10.03
C ALA A 55 7.96 -12.00 10.01
N LYS A 56 8.87 -11.02 10.09
CA LYS A 56 8.57 -9.58 10.07
C LYS A 56 8.55 -8.99 8.66
N ILE A 57 9.14 -9.67 7.67
CA ILE A 57 9.24 -9.17 6.29
C ILE A 57 7.85 -8.82 5.73
N ALA A 58 6.85 -9.68 5.92
CA ALA A 58 5.48 -9.40 5.46
C ALA A 58 4.91 -8.13 6.12
N GLY A 59 5.22 -7.89 7.39
CA GLY A 59 4.87 -6.65 8.09
C GLY A 59 5.58 -5.42 7.51
N ALA A 60 6.88 -5.54 7.23
CA ALA A 60 7.68 -4.47 6.62
C ALA A 60 7.19 -4.13 5.21
N VAL A 61 6.87 -5.13 4.38
CA VAL A 61 6.26 -4.92 3.06
C VAL A 61 4.90 -4.23 3.22
N ARG A 62 4.07 -4.64 4.18
CA ARG A 62 2.77 -3.98 4.44
C ARG A 62 2.95 -2.51 4.87
N ALA A 63 4.01 -2.20 5.61
CA ALA A 63 4.32 -0.84 6.03
C ALA A 63 4.59 0.11 4.84
N THR A 64 4.98 -0.41 3.66
CA THR A 64 5.20 0.37 2.44
C THR A 64 3.94 1.07 1.91
N ILE A 65 2.74 0.58 2.25
CA ILE A 65 1.47 1.17 1.82
C ILE A 65 1.35 2.62 2.31
N ARG A 66 1.70 2.88 3.57
CA ARG A 66 1.53 4.20 4.20
C ARG A 66 2.38 5.29 3.51
N PRO A 67 3.68 5.10 3.23
CA PRO A 67 4.46 6.05 2.43
C PRO A 67 3.85 6.38 1.07
N VAL A 68 3.26 5.41 0.36
CA VAL A 68 2.61 5.65 -0.95
C VAL A 68 1.40 6.57 -0.79
N LEU A 69 0.51 6.26 0.16
CA LEU A 69 -0.68 7.07 0.42
C LEU A 69 -0.31 8.48 0.92
N ASN A 70 0.70 8.58 1.80
CA ASN A 70 1.20 9.85 2.30
C ASN A 70 1.80 10.70 1.17
N LYS A 71 2.60 10.11 0.29
CA LYS A 71 3.17 10.79 -0.88
C LYS A 71 2.06 11.30 -1.80
N LEU A 72 1.01 10.50 -2.01
CA LEU A 72 -0.12 10.89 -2.83
C LEU A 72 -0.86 12.11 -2.26
N GLN A 73 -1.10 12.13 -0.94
CA GLN A 73 -1.77 13.26 -0.30
C GLN A 73 -0.89 14.51 -0.20
N ALA A 74 0.39 14.36 0.15
CA ALA A 74 1.31 15.47 0.38
C ALA A 74 1.94 16.03 -0.91
N GLY A 75 2.17 15.19 -1.91
CA GLY A 75 2.94 15.52 -3.10
C GLY A 75 2.24 16.43 -4.11
N HIS A 76 0.96 16.74 -3.90
CA HIS A 76 0.16 17.44 -4.90
C HIS A 76 0.06 18.95 -4.63
N ARG A 77 0.61 19.77 -5.54
CA ARG A 77 0.58 21.26 -5.44
C ARG A 77 -0.83 21.82 -5.21
N SER A 78 -1.84 21.18 -5.81
CA SER A 78 -3.23 21.62 -5.71
C SER A 78 -3.97 21.13 -4.45
N ARG A 79 -3.33 20.33 -3.58
CA ARG A 79 -3.96 19.67 -2.42
C ARG A 79 -5.32 19.04 -2.75
N ALA A 80 -5.44 18.52 -3.97
CA ALA A 80 -6.71 18.02 -4.49
C ALA A 80 -7.18 16.77 -3.74
N ILE A 81 -6.22 15.96 -3.29
CA ILE A 81 -6.44 14.70 -2.59
C ILE A 81 -6.58 15.00 -1.10
N GLN A 82 -7.79 14.85 -0.59
CA GLN A 82 -8.12 15.14 0.80
C GLN A 82 -7.84 13.95 1.70
N LYS A 83 -8.12 12.73 1.21
CA LYS A 83 -7.90 11.47 1.93
C LYS A 83 -7.50 10.37 0.95
N ALA A 84 -6.64 9.45 1.37
CA ALA A 84 -6.27 8.25 0.62
C ALA A 84 -6.25 7.04 1.56
N MET A 85 -6.81 5.92 1.11
CA MET A 85 -6.96 4.71 1.92
C MET A 85 -6.77 3.47 1.04
N LEU A 86 -6.21 2.41 1.62
CA LEU A 86 -6.21 1.08 1.05
C LEU A 86 -6.89 0.14 2.04
N VAL A 87 -7.91 -0.54 1.56
CA VAL A 87 -8.60 -1.61 2.28
C VAL A 87 -8.15 -2.94 1.70
N THR A 88 -7.70 -3.85 2.55
CA THR A 88 -7.36 -5.24 2.21
C THR A 88 -8.16 -6.17 3.12
N GLU A 89 -8.12 -7.49 2.86
CA GLU A 89 -8.75 -8.49 3.74
C GLU A 89 -8.26 -8.37 5.20
N ASP A 90 -6.96 -8.11 5.40
CA ASP A 90 -6.32 -8.17 6.72
C ASP A 90 -5.98 -6.79 7.32
N ALA A 91 -6.10 -5.72 6.55
CA ALA A 91 -5.62 -4.41 6.96
C ALA A 91 -6.40 -3.25 6.34
N PHE A 92 -6.59 -2.22 7.15
CA PHE A 92 -7.11 -0.92 6.75
C PHE A 92 -6.02 0.14 6.96
N VAL A 93 -5.43 0.64 5.87
CA VAL A 93 -4.38 1.66 5.92
C VAL A 93 -4.93 2.96 5.35
N HIS A 94 -4.85 4.04 6.11
CA HIS A 94 -5.38 5.35 5.71
C HIS A 94 -4.45 6.49 6.11
N THR A 95 -4.64 7.62 5.45
CA THR A 95 -3.99 8.89 5.78
C THR A 95 -4.93 9.79 6.59
N GLY A 96 -4.34 10.64 7.44
CA GLY A 96 -5.09 11.65 8.20
C GLY A 96 -5.71 11.15 9.51
N THR A 97 -6.85 11.74 9.88
CA THR A 97 -7.54 11.47 11.16
C THR A 97 -8.26 10.12 11.16
N ASN A 98 -8.51 9.60 12.36
CA ASN A 98 -9.25 8.34 12.54
C ASN A 98 -10.57 8.33 11.77
N VAL A 99 -10.77 7.25 11.02
CA VAL A 99 -12.01 6.92 10.31
C VAL A 99 -12.67 5.78 11.07
N ASP A 100 -13.99 5.80 11.19
CA ASP A 100 -14.74 4.64 11.67
C ASP A 100 -14.59 3.51 10.65
N GLN A 101 -13.65 2.60 10.96
CA GLN A 101 -13.27 1.51 10.07
C GLN A 101 -14.41 0.53 9.88
N LEU A 102 -15.15 0.21 10.95
CA LEU A 102 -16.21 -0.78 10.90
C LEU A 102 -17.37 -0.30 10.03
N ALA A 103 -17.81 0.95 10.25
CA ALA A 103 -18.88 1.53 9.44
C ALA A 103 -18.47 1.68 7.98
N LEU A 104 -17.22 2.07 7.70
CA LEU A 104 -16.72 2.18 6.33
C LEU A 104 -16.66 0.82 5.64
N LEU A 105 -16.13 -0.22 6.31
CA LEU A 105 -16.01 -1.57 5.75
C LEU A 105 -17.38 -2.17 5.42
N ALA A 106 -18.35 -2.06 6.33
CA ALA A 106 -19.70 -2.58 6.10
C ALA A 106 -20.36 -1.92 4.88
N ASN A 107 -20.28 -0.59 4.78
CA ASN A 107 -20.84 0.16 3.65
C ASN A 107 -20.09 -0.13 2.35
N LEU A 108 -18.76 -0.26 2.41
CA LEU A 108 -17.93 -0.58 1.25
C LEU A 108 -18.26 -1.96 0.69
N GLN A 109 -18.37 -2.96 1.56
CA GLN A 109 -18.69 -4.33 1.16
C GLN A 109 -20.08 -4.41 0.51
N ALA A 110 -21.08 -3.76 1.11
CA ALA A 110 -22.43 -3.69 0.54
C ALA A 110 -22.42 -3.03 -0.84
N LEU A 111 -21.74 -1.89 -0.98
CA LEU A 111 -21.62 -1.14 -2.23
C LEU A 111 -20.96 -1.98 -3.34
N LEU A 112 -19.82 -2.61 -3.04
CA LEU A 112 -19.07 -3.39 -4.03
C LEU A 112 -19.80 -4.68 -4.43
N SER A 113 -20.52 -5.32 -3.51
CA SER A 113 -21.33 -6.50 -3.80
C SER A 113 -22.46 -6.12 -4.77
N PHE A 114 -23.20 -5.06 -4.46
CA PHE A 114 -24.27 -4.55 -5.31
C PHE A 114 -23.77 -4.13 -6.70
N ALA A 115 -22.65 -3.39 -6.77
CA ALA A 115 -22.05 -2.97 -8.04
C ALA A 115 -21.59 -4.18 -8.89
N SER A 116 -21.03 -5.21 -8.23
CA SER A 116 -20.60 -6.43 -8.92
C SER A 116 -21.79 -7.23 -9.46
N GLU A 117 -22.87 -7.36 -8.70
CA GLU A 117 -24.09 -8.04 -9.13
C GLU A 117 -24.74 -7.36 -10.34
N LEU A 118 -24.82 -6.02 -10.33
CA LEU A 118 -25.38 -5.26 -11.44
C LEU A 118 -24.58 -5.42 -12.75
N LEU A 119 -23.25 -5.42 -12.66
CA LEU A 119 -22.39 -5.57 -13.84
C LEU A 119 -22.29 -7.03 -14.31
N ALA A 120 -22.39 -7.99 -13.40
CA ALA A 120 -22.44 -9.42 -13.75
C ALA A 120 -23.66 -9.77 -14.60
N GLN A 121 -24.79 -9.08 -14.45
CA GLN A 121 -25.96 -9.21 -15.34
C GLN A 121 -25.67 -8.81 -16.79
N ARG A 122 -24.53 -8.17 -17.05
CA ARG A 122 -24.06 -7.72 -18.36
C ARG A 122 -22.71 -8.36 -18.76
N ASP A 123 -22.31 -9.42 -18.08
CA ASP A 123 -21.00 -10.07 -18.25
C ASP A 123 -19.81 -9.10 -18.10
N ASP A 124 -19.95 -8.08 -17.24
CA ASP A 124 -18.94 -7.07 -16.96
C ASP A 124 -18.48 -7.10 -15.49
N ALA A 125 -17.33 -6.50 -15.21
CA ALA A 125 -16.69 -6.50 -13.89
C ALA A 125 -16.55 -5.09 -13.31
N CYS A 126 -16.90 -4.95 -12.02
CA CYS A 126 -16.73 -3.69 -11.30
C CYS A 126 -15.25 -3.41 -11.01
N THR A 127 -14.61 -2.62 -11.87
CA THR A 127 -13.20 -2.19 -11.71
C THR A 127 -13.09 -0.88 -10.94
N GLN A 128 -14.08 0.02 -11.09
CA GLN A 128 -14.07 1.34 -10.48
C GLN A 128 -15.49 1.76 -10.07
N VAL A 129 -15.60 2.39 -8.89
CA VAL A 129 -16.81 3.09 -8.46
C VAL A 129 -16.47 4.56 -8.21
N VAL A 130 -17.35 5.44 -8.68
CA VAL A 130 -17.23 6.89 -8.47
C VAL A 130 -18.47 7.37 -7.75
N LEU A 131 -18.29 7.94 -6.56
CA LEU A 131 -19.36 8.54 -5.77
C LEU A 131 -19.24 10.06 -5.86
N GLU A 132 -20.30 10.70 -6.34
CA GLU A 132 -20.35 12.14 -6.54
C GLU A 132 -20.98 12.83 -5.33
N GLY A 133 -20.17 13.50 -4.51
CA GLY A 133 -20.64 14.37 -3.44
C GLY A 133 -20.90 15.80 -3.92
N ARG A 134 -21.26 16.70 -3.00
CA ARG A 134 -21.52 18.12 -3.34
C ARG A 134 -20.25 18.88 -3.72
N SER A 135 -19.21 18.77 -2.89
CA SER A 135 -17.92 19.46 -3.07
C SER A 135 -16.75 18.52 -3.33
N GLU A 136 -16.96 17.22 -3.17
CA GLU A 136 -15.94 16.19 -3.25
C GLU A 136 -16.43 14.99 -4.06
N ARG A 137 -15.49 14.19 -4.52
CA ARG A 137 -15.74 12.93 -5.22
C ARG A 137 -14.94 11.83 -4.53
N THR A 138 -15.58 10.71 -4.26
CA THR A 138 -14.90 9.51 -3.78
C THR A 138 -14.67 8.58 -4.96
N LEU A 139 -13.41 8.19 -5.16
CA LEU A 139 -12.98 7.28 -6.19
C LEU A 139 -12.56 5.98 -5.52
N LEU A 140 -13.08 4.87 -6.02
CA LEU A 140 -12.77 3.53 -5.53
C LEU A 140 -12.28 2.69 -6.69
N TRP A 141 -11.11 2.09 -6.56
CA TRP A 141 -10.57 1.13 -7.53
C TRP A 141 -10.39 -0.22 -6.87
N ARG A 142 -10.83 -1.26 -7.57
CA ARG A 142 -10.51 -2.62 -7.19
C ARG A 142 -9.11 -2.97 -7.67
N ILE A 143 -8.23 -3.32 -6.74
CA ILE A 143 -6.86 -3.77 -6.99
C ILE A 143 -6.78 -5.20 -6.46
N GLU A 144 -7.08 -6.18 -7.31
CA GLU A 144 -7.19 -7.60 -6.91
C GLU A 144 -8.17 -7.80 -5.72
N ARG A 145 -7.63 -8.16 -4.55
CA ARG A 145 -8.34 -8.37 -3.27
C ARG A 145 -8.31 -7.13 -2.37
N ALA A 146 -7.81 -6.01 -2.88
CA ALA A 146 -7.78 -4.72 -2.20
C ALA A 146 -8.70 -3.70 -2.87
N VAL A 147 -9.06 -2.68 -2.11
CA VAL A 147 -9.81 -1.52 -2.59
C VAL A 147 -9.04 -0.26 -2.25
N PHE A 148 -8.61 0.45 -3.29
CA PHE A 148 -7.96 1.74 -3.16
C PHE A 148 -9.02 2.84 -3.23
N ILE A 149 -9.07 3.68 -2.19
CA ILE A 149 -10.10 4.71 -2.02
C ILE A 149 -9.42 6.07 -1.91
N VAL A 150 -9.88 7.04 -2.69
CA VAL A 150 -9.40 8.41 -2.64
C VAL A 150 -10.58 9.38 -2.63
N VAL A 151 -10.51 10.36 -1.72
CA VAL A 151 -11.45 11.49 -1.69
C VAL A 151 -10.75 12.71 -2.27
N VAL A 152 -11.34 13.28 -3.32
CA VAL A 152 -10.79 14.45 -4.02
C VAL A 152 -11.78 15.61 -4.01
N THR A 153 -11.27 16.84 -3.88
CA THR A 153 -12.08 18.05 -4.06
C THR A 153 -12.47 18.22 -5.53
N LYS A 154 -13.73 18.61 -5.77
CA LYS A 154 -14.22 18.97 -7.11
C LYS A 154 -13.70 20.33 -7.60
N ALA A 155 -13.10 21.13 -6.71
CA ALA A 155 -12.50 22.41 -7.08
C ALA A 155 -11.29 22.26 -8.02
N VAL A 156 -10.68 21.08 -8.06
CA VAL A 156 -9.52 20.78 -8.91
C VAL A 156 -9.92 19.80 -10.00
N ARG A 157 -9.57 20.11 -11.26
CA ARG A 157 -9.88 19.24 -12.40
C ARG A 157 -9.07 17.93 -12.34
N PRO A 158 -9.64 16.78 -12.78
CA PRO A 158 -8.97 15.48 -12.77
C PRO A 158 -7.61 15.43 -13.44
N VAL A 159 -7.42 16.20 -14.52
CA VAL A 159 -6.14 16.29 -15.26
C VAL A 159 -4.96 16.62 -14.34
N HIS A 160 -5.19 17.34 -13.25
CA HIS A 160 -4.12 17.73 -12.35
C HIS A 160 -3.62 16.59 -11.48
N TYR A 161 -4.48 15.65 -11.06
CA TYR A 161 -4.12 14.60 -10.10
C TYR A 161 -4.15 13.18 -10.67
N ARG A 162 -4.63 12.98 -11.90
CA ARG A 162 -4.82 11.66 -12.50
C ARG A 162 -3.53 10.84 -12.56
N MET A 163 -2.42 11.43 -13.02
CA MET A 163 -1.14 10.71 -13.09
C MET A 163 -0.68 10.22 -11.71
N ALA A 164 -0.85 11.03 -10.67
CA ALA A 164 -0.47 10.65 -9.31
C ALA A 164 -1.32 9.48 -8.79
N LEU A 165 -2.62 9.45 -9.12
CA LEU A 165 -3.50 8.33 -8.79
C LEU A 165 -3.08 7.06 -9.51
N ASP A 166 -2.76 7.16 -10.80
CA ASP A 166 -2.35 6.01 -11.61
C ASP A 166 -1.02 5.43 -11.09
N GLU A 167 -0.04 6.29 -10.79
CA GLU A 167 1.23 5.88 -10.17
C GLU A 167 1.04 5.21 -8.81
N ALA A 168 0.20 5.79 -7.95
CA ALA A 168 -0.11 5.23 -6.64
C ALA A 168 -0.83 3.89 -6.77
N SER A 169 -1.82 3.78 -7.66
CA SER A 169 -2.56 2.55 -7.91
C SER A 169 -1.64 1.43 -8.41
N GLN A 170 -0.72 1.73 -9.33
CA GLN A 170 0.27 0.76 -9.81
C GLN A 170 1.22 0.30 -8.69
N MET A 171 1.72 1.24 -7.88
CA MET A 171 2.59 0.93 -6.74
C MET A 171 1.88 0.05 -5.72
N LEU A 172 0.63 0.40 -5.36
CA LEU A 172 -0.19 -0.36 -4.43
C LEU A 172 -0.53 -1.75 -4.98
N GLY A 173 -0.78 -1.87 -6.29
CA GLY A 173 -0.97 -3.16 -6.95
C GLY A 173 0.23 -4.08 -6.79
N LYS A 174 1.44 -3.58 -7.04
CA LYS A 174 2.68 -4.35 -6.84
C LYS A 174 2.86 -4.78 -5.38
N ILE A 175 2.59 -3.88 -4.43
CA ILE A 175 2.67 -4.19 -2.99
C ILE A 175 1.65 -5.26 -2.61
N CYS A 176 0.40 -5.13 -3.06
CA CYS A 176 -0.66 -6.10 -2.83
C CYS A 176 -0.29 -7.47 -3.41
N PHE A 177 0.23 -7.50 -4.64
CA PHE A 177 0.68 -8.73 -5.28
C PHE A 177 1.73 -9.46 -4.43
N VAL A 178 2.76 -8.75 -3.92
CA VAL A 178 3.76 -9.36 -3.02
C VAL A 178 3.10 -9.87 -1.74
N LEU A 179 2.22 -9.07 -1.12
CA LEU A 179 1.54 -9.45 0.12
C LEU A 179 0.67 -10.70 -0.04
N TYR A 180 -0.07 -10.81 -1.14
CA TYR A 180 -0.94 -11.95 -1.41
C TYR A 180 -0.18 -13.19 -1.85
N ASN A 181 1.01 -13.05 -2.45
CA ASN A 181 1.83 -14.20 -2.85
C ASN A 181 2.89 -14.57 -1.80
N ASN A 182 2.86 -13.98 -0.59
CA ASN A 182 3.84 -14.21 0.46
C ASN A 182 3.93 -15.66 0.98
N HIS A 183 2.96 -16.54 0.69
CA HIS A 183 3.12 -17.98 0.95
C HIS A 183 4.31 -18.60 0.19
N LEU A 184 4.82 -17.93 -0.84
CA LEU A 184 6.03 -18.30 -1.56
C LEU A 184 7.32 -17.88 -0.83
N LEU A 185 7.30 -16.82 0.00
CA LEU A 185 8.47 -16.41 0.79
C LEU A 185 8.77 -17.38 1.94
N GLY A 186 7.75 -18.07 2.46
CA GLY A 186 7.91 -19.08 3.51
C GLY A 186 8.41 -20.44 3.01
N ARG A 187 8.27 -20.75 1.73
CA ARG A 187 8.72 -22.02 1.13
C ARG A 187 10.19 -22.03 0.70
N ALA A 188 10.82 -20.86 0.57
CA ALA A 188 12.25 -20.76 0.26
C ALA A 188 13.16 -20.95 1.49
N ALA A 189 12.57 -21.12 2.69
CA ALA A 189 13.28 -21.25 3.96
C ALA A 189 13.21 -22.65 4.59
N THR A 190 12.78 -23.67 3.83
CA THR A 190 12.77 -25.09 4.21
C THR A 190 13.55 -25.90 3.19
#